data_AF-A0A7J2TC32-F1
#
_entry.id   AF-A0A7J2TC32-F1
#
_cell.length_a   1.000
_cell.length_b   1.000
_cell.length_c   1.000
_cell.angle_alpha   90.00
_cell.angle_beta   90.00
_cell.angle_gamma   90.00
#
_symmetry.space_group_name_H-M   'P 1'
#
loop_
_entity.id
_entity.type
_entity.pdbx_description
1 polymer ?
#
loop_
_entity_poly.entity_id
_entity_poly.type
_entity_poly.pdbx_seq_one_letter_code
_entity_poly.pdbx_strand_id
1 'polypeptide(L)'
;MLMQTEIITALLIAVTLGLIIYLVKSSLDYTKEKKKILEQEGKPMKIISVASCQQNDYTIEREFREGDFVGKIDGACPKCGSPIVITKIYSLYIETGQKSFKL
;
A
#
# COMPACT_ATOMS: atom_id res chain seq x y z
N MET A 1 -60.15 4.20 -12.23
CA MET A 1 -59.14 3.22 -12.69
C MET A 1 -57.95 3.90 -13.35
N LEU A 2 -58.14 4.76 -14.37
CA LEU A 2 -57.05 5.51 -15.05
C LEU A 2 -56.19 6.39 -14.13
N MET A 3 -56.78 7.05 -13.12
CA MET A 3 -56.01 7.93 -12.22
C MET A 3 -55.05 7.17 -11.28
N GLN A 4 -55.39 5.94 -10.89
CA GLN A 4 -54.55 5.12 -10.01
C GLN A 4 -53.35 4.52 -10.76
N THR A 5 -53.52 4.19 -12.04
CA THR A 5 -52.44 3.63 -12.87
C THR A 5 -51.33 4.65 -13.12
N GLU A 6 -51.66 5.92 -13.35
CA GLU A 6 -50.66 6.98 -13.54
C GLU A 6 -49.80 7.19 -12.28
N ILE A 7 -50.42 7.18 -11.10
CA ILE A 7 -49.71 7.35 -9.82
C ILE A 7 -48.76 6.17 -9.55
N ILE A 8 -49.24 4.94 -9.77
CA ILE A 8 -48.42 3.73 -9.60
C ILE A 8 -47.24 3.75 -10.59
N THR A 9 -47.51 4.14 -11.85
CA THR A 9 -46.47 4.22 -12.88
C THR A 9 -45.41 5.27 -12.53
N ALA A 10 -45.82 6.45 -12.04
CA ALA A 10 -44.90 7.49 -11.59
C ALA A 10 -44.01 7.03 -10.41
N LEU A 11 -44.58 6.32 -9.43
CA LEU A 11 -43.82 5.75 -8.31
C LEU A 11 -42.80 4.70 -8.77
N LEU A 12 -43.18 3.82 -9.69
CA LEU A 12 -42.27 2.82 -10.26
C LEU A 12 -41.11 3.48 -11.03
N ILE A 13 -41.38 4.55 -11.78
CA ILE A 13 -40.35 5.32 -12.47
C ILE A 13 -39.37 5.95 -11.46
N ALA A 14 -39.88 6.55 -10.38
CA ALA A 14 -39.03 7.15 -9.35
C ALA A 14 -38.11 6.10 -8.67
N VAL A 15 -38.64 4.92 -8.35
CA VAL A 15 -37.86 3.82 -7.76
C VAL A 15 -36.81 3.29 -8.72
N THR A 16 -37.17 3.08 -9.99
CA THR A 16 -36.22 2.60 -11.01
C THR A 16 -35.10 3.61 -11.26
N LEU A 17 -35.40 4.91 -11.34
CA LEU A 17 -34.38 5.96 -11.44
C LEU A 17 -33.46 5.99 -10.21
N GLY A 18 -34.02 5.84 -9.00
CA GLY A 18 -33.23 5.76 -7.77
C GLY A 18 -32.24 4.60 -7.78
N LEU A 19 -32.68 3.42 -8.22
CA LEU A 19 -31.83 2.23 -8.35
C LEU A 19 -30.74 2.42 -9.41
N ILE A 20 -31.07 3.01 -10.58
CA ILE A 20 -30.08 3.30 -11.62
C ILE A 20 -28.99 4.24 -11.08
N ILE A 21 -29.38 5.31 -10.39
CA ILE A 21 -28.42 6.26 -9.79
C ILE A 21 -27.52 5.56 -8.76
N TYR A 22 -28.09 4.69 -7.93
CA TYR A 22 -27.33 3.90 -6.96
C TYR A 22 -26.28 3.00 -7.62
N LEU A 23 -26.67 2.25 -8.66
CA LEU A 23 -25.77 1.35 -9.38
C LEU A 23 -24.65 2.09 -10.11
N VAL A 24 -24.94 3.25 -10.71
CA VAL A 24 -23.93 4.10 -11.36
C VAL A 24 -22.91 4.58 -10.34
N LYS A 25 -23.35 5.06 -9.17
CA LYS A 25 -22.43 5.47 -8.09
C LYS A 25 -21.54 4.33 -7.61
N SER A 26 -22.14 3.17 -7.35
CA SER A 26 -21.41 1.97 -6.94
C SER A 26 -20.33 1.56 -7.96
N SER A 27 -20.65 1.63 -9.26
CA SER A 27 -19.71 1.30 -10.34
C SER A 27 -18.57 2.33 -10.46
N LEU A 28 -18.85 3.61 -10.23
CA LEU A 28 -17.83 4.68 -10.22
C LEU A 28 -16.87 4.52 -9.04
N ASP A 29 -17.35 4.11 -7.87
CA ASP A 29 -16.48 3.93 -6.72
C ASP A 29 -15.60 2.68 -6.85
N TYR A 30 -16.13 1.60 -7.45
CA TYR A 30 -15.35 0.40 -7.79
C TYR A 30 -14.19 0.69 -8.76
N THR A 31 -14.43 1.52 -9.79
CA THR A 31 -13.39 1.85 -10.78
C THR A 31 -12.28 2.76 -10.21
N LYS A 32 -12.61 3.67 -9.29
CA LYS A 32 -11.61 4.51 -8.62
C LYS A 32 -10.64 3.69 -7.79
N GLU A 33 -11.15 2.71 -7.03
CA GLU A 33 -10.30 1.90 -6.16
C GLU A 33 -9.36 1.02 -6.99
N LYS A 34 -9.86 0.41 -8.06
CA LYS A 34 -9.04 -0.35 -9.01
C LYS A 34 -7.94 0.53 -9.64
N LYS A 35 -8.24 1.76 -10.04
CA LYS A 35 -7.25 2.68 -10.61
C LYS A 35 -6.09 2.99 -9.66
N LYS A 36 -6.37 3.19 -8.36
CA LYS A 36 -5.31 3.44 -7.36
C LYS A 36 -4.36 2.26 -7.21
N ILE A 37 -4.89 1.03 -7.22
CA ILE A 37 -4.08 -0.20 -7.12
C ILE A 37 -3.18 -0.32 -8.36
N LEU A 38 -3.73 -0.16 -9.57
CA LEU A 38 -2.96 -0.20 -10.81
C LEU A 38 -1.88 0.89 -10.89
N GLU A 39 -2.16 2.09 -10.38
CA GLU A 39 -1.17 3.17 -10.31
C GLU A 39 -0.01 2.84 -9.34
N GLN A 40 -0.25 2.00 -8.34
CA GLN A 40 0.77 1.54 -7.40
C GLN A 40 1.58 0.36 -7.93
N GLU A 41 0.97 -0.57 -8.68
CA GLU A 41 1.65 -1.75 -9.26
C GLU A 41 2.75 -1.37 -10.27
N GLY A 42 2.67 -0.21 -10.91
CA GLY A 42 3.65 0.25 -11.90
C GLY A 42 4.81 1.10 -11.33
N LYS A 43 4.79 1.45 -10.04
CA LYS A 43 5.85 2.30 -9.46
C LYS A 43 7.09 1.46 -9.14
N PRO A 44 8.30 1.88 -9.55
CA PRO A 44 9.52 1.17 -9.20
C PRO A 44 9.67 1.12 -7.68
N MET A 45 9.89 -0.07 -7.13
CA MET A 45 10.11 -0.28 -5.69
C MET A 45 11.54 -0.72 -5.43
N LYS A 46 12.08 -0.27 -4.30
CA LYS A 46 13.34 -0.76 -3.73
C LYS A 46 13.05 -1.57 -2.48
N ILE A 47 13.73 -2.71 -2.33
CA ILE A 47 13.65 -3.50 -1.10
C ILE A 47 14.81 -3.10 -0.20
N ILE A 48 14.49 -2.76 1.05
CA ILE A 48 15.44 -2.32 2.08
C ILE A 48 15.49 -3.38 3.17
N SER A 49 16.70 -3.69 3.63
CA SER A 49 16.97 -4.49 4.82
C SER A 49 17.53 -3.60 5.92
N VAL A 50 16.97 -3.74 7.12
CA VAL A 50 17.43 -3.05 8.33
C VAL A 50 18.11 -4.05 9.23
N ALA A 51 19.37 -3.79 9.54
CA ALA A 51 20.18 -4.60 10.42
C ALA A 51 20.52 -3.80 11.68
N SER A 52 20.17 -4.34 12.85
CA SER A 52 20.35 -3.67 14.14
C SER A 52 21.20 -4.52 15.09
N CYS A 53 22.03 -3.85 15.87
CA CYS A 53 22.74 -4.46 16.98
C CYS A 53 21.74 -4.96 18.02
N GLN A 54 21.96 -6.15 18.57
CA GLN A 54 21.12 -6.72 19.63
C GLN A 54 21.10 -5.86 20.91
N GLN A 55 22.13 -5.03 21.14
CA GLN A 55 22.20 -4.07 22.25
C GLN A 55 21.64 -2.68 21.90
N ASN A 56 20.98 -2.52 20.74
CA ASN A 56 20.30 -1.29 20.28
C ASN A 56 21.17 -0.03 20.07
N ASP A 57 22.50 -0.15 20.06
CA ASP A 57 23.40 1.01 19.89
C ASP A 57 23.79 1.33 18.44
N TYR A 58 23.31 0.54 17.47
CA TYR A 58 23.71 0.65 16.07
C TYR A 58 22.67 0.04 15.14
N THR A 59 22.31 0.77 14.07
CA THR A 59 21.39 0.32 13.01
C THR A 59 21.92 0.75 11.66
N ILE A 60 21.83 -0.14 10.67
CA ILE A 60 22.16 0.13 9.26
C ILE A 60 20.93 -0.19 8.42
N GLU A 61 20.57 0.73 7.53
CA GLU A 61 19.65 0.47 6.44
C GLU A 61 20.42 0.31 5.14
N ARG A 62 20.16 -0.77 4.40
CA ARG A 62 20.80 -1.03 3.12
C ARG A 62 19.84 -1.67 2.14
N GLU A 63 20.20 -1.63 0.86
CA GLU A 63 19.49 -2.40 -0.16
C GLU A 63 19.54 -3.89 0.19
N PHE A 64 18.40 -4.56 -0.02
CA PHE A 64 18.28 -6.00 0.12
C PHE A 64 19.29 -6.70 -0.75
N ARG A 65 19.93 -7.73 -0.19
CA ARG A 65 20.80 -8.65 -0.92
C ARG A 65 20.14 -10.02 -0.90
N GLU A 66 20.36 -10.79 -1.96
CA GLU A 66 19.88 -12.17 -2.01
C GLU A 66 20.36 -12.95 -0.78
N GLY A 67 19.43 -13.69 -0.17
CA GLY A 67 19.67 -14.43 1.07
C GLY A 67 19.60 -13.59 2.35
N ASP A 68 19.13 -12.34 2.31
CA ASP A 68 18.71 -11.63 3.52
C ASP A 68 17.35 -12.13 4.02
N PHE A 69 17.25 -12.34 5.33
CA PHE A 69 16.00 -12.70 6.02
C PHE A 69 16.02 -12.14 7.43
N VAL A 70 14.83 -11.88 7.99
CA VAL A 70 14.70 -11.38 9.37
C VAL A 70 15.24 -12.44 10.34
N GLY A 71 16.16 -12.05 11.22
CA GLY A 71 16.86 -12.94 12.15
C GLY A 71 18.25 -13.37 11.68
N LYS A 72 18.65 -13.07 10.43
CA LYS A 72 20.01 -13.34 9.94
C LYS A 72 21.04 -12.49 10.69
N ILE A 73 22.15 -13.12 11.12
CA ILE A 73 23.31 -12.42 11.65
C ILE A 73 24.11 -11.82 10.47
N ASP A 74 24.24 -10.50 10.45
CA ASP A 74 24.92 -9.72 9.41
C ASP A 74 26.20 -9.08 9.97
N GLY A 75 27.05 -9.92 10.56
CA GLY A 75 28.33 -9.52 11.17
C GLY A 75 28.21 -9.06 12.63
N ALA A 76 29.22 -8.29 13.07
CA ALA A 76 29.37 -7.82 14.43
C ALA A 76 29.29 -6.29 14.52
N CYS A 77 28.74 -5.80 15.62
CA CYS A 77 28.59 -4.38 15.89
C CYS A 77 29.96 -3.71 16.03
N PRO A 78 30.25 -2.63 15.26
CA PRO A 78 31.55 -1.94 15.36
C PRO A 78 31.74 -1.20 16.69
N LYS A 79 30.67 -0.99 17.47
CA LYS A 79 30.73 -0.30 18.77
C LYS A 79 30.94 -1.23 19.96
N CYS A 80 30.27 -2.39 19.97
CA CYS A 80 30.24 -3.27 21.14
C CYS A 80 30.57 -4.74 20.85
N GLY A 81 30.81 -5.10 19.58
CA GLY A 81 31.12 -6.48 19.17
C GLY A 81 29.92 -7.45 19.20
N SER A 82 28.76 -7.04 19.69
CA SER A 82 27.55 -7.87 19.68
C SER A 82 27.06 -8.18 18.26
N PRO A 83 26.34 -9.28 18.03
CA PRO A 83 25.79 -9.61 16.71
C PRO A 83 24.88 -8.50 16.18
N ILE A 84 25.06 -8.16 14.90
CA ILE A 84 24.07 -7.38 14.15
C ILE A 84 23.09 -8.36 13.53
N VAL A 85 21.79 -8.11 13.71
CA VAL A 85 20.73 -8.99 13.22
C VAL A 85 19.81 -8.20 12.29
N ILE A 86 19.43 -8.78 11.16
CA ILE A 86 18.40 -8.19 10.28
C ILE A 86 17.07 -8.21 11.01
N THR A 87 16.51 -7.06 11.32
CA THR A 87 15.26 -6.92 12.09
C THR A 87 14.06 -6.63 11.20
N LYS A 88 14.26 -6.01 10.03
CA LYS A 88 13.18 -5.64 9.11
C LYS A 88 13.61 -5.78 7.66
N ILE A 89 12.67 -6.18 6.80
CA ILE A 89 12.79 -6.10 5.35
C ILE A 89 11.48 -5.51 4.83
N TYR A 90 11.55 -4.44 4.04
CA TYR A 90 10.36 -3.76 3.50
C TYR A 90 10.63 -3.15 2.13
N SER A 91 9.55 -2.93 1.37
CA SER A 91 9.57 -2.22 0.09
C SER A 91 9.28 -0.74 0.29
N LEU A 92 10.04 0.12 -0.39
CA LEU A 92 9.76 1.54 -0.55
C LEU A 92 9.49 1.84 -2.02
N TYR A 93 8.51 2.70 -2.29
CA TYR A 93 8.37 3.30 -3.61
C TYR A 93 9.55 4.26 -3.85
N ILE A 94 10.21 4.11 -5.00
CA ILE A 94 11.26 5.04 -5.42
C ILE A 94 10.55 6.21 -6.10
N GLU A 95 10.47 7.35 -5.43
CA GLU A 95 10.26 8.60 -6.17
C GLU A 95 11.55 8.90 -6.92
N THR A 96 11.49 8.92 -8.26
CA THR A 96 12.62 9.21 -9.14
C THR A 96 13.08 10.66 -8.93
N GLY A 97 13.77 10.92 -7.83
CA GLY A 97 14.21 12.27 -7.44
C GLY A 97 14.20 12.57 -5.95
N GLN A 98 14.83 11.76 -5.08
CA GLN A 98 15.19 12.24 -3.74
C GLN A 98 16.66 12.00 -3.39
N LYS A 99 17.35 13.13 -3.20
CA LYS A 99 18.71 13.27 -2.70
C LYS A 99 18.87 12.47 -1.41
N SER A 100 19.96 11.71 -1.35
CA SER A 100 20.51 11.05 -0.16
C SER A 100 20.26 11.89 1.10
N PHE A 101 19.36 11.41 1.96
CA PHE A 101 19.24 11.93 3.32
C PHE A 101 20.47 11.44 4.09
N LYS A 102 21.51 12.26 4.05
CA LYS A 102 22.76 12.04 4.76
C LYS A 102 22.54 12.48 6.20
N LEU A 103 22.50 11.52 7.12
CA LEU A 103 22.68 11.75 8.56
C LEU A 103 24.13 12.13 8.84
#